data_AF-A0A6M1UDT7-F1
#
_entry.id   AF-A0A6M1UDT7-F1
#
_cell.length_a   1.000
_cell.length_b   1.000
_cell.length_c   1.000
_cell.angle_alpha   90.00
_cell.angle_beta   90.00
_cell.angle_gamma   90.00
#
_symmetry.space_group_name_H-M   'P 1'
#
loop_
_entity.id
_entity.type
_entity.pdbx_description
1 polymer ?
#
loop_
_entity_poly.entity_id
_entity_poly.type
_entity_poly.pdbx_seq_one_letter_code
_entity_poly.pdbx_strand_id
1 'polypeptide(L)'
;MLAQSSFELVTRCYEHVNRLLDKEELKKAFVSFVFETYQEEVVASYGLDAFHEHLESIKLTNCRKDFDTAVEDWYLLHIGNERESACFHDILFSLVREAIVTYHSGSREELIRDVTKLLTSPTGFVAKWKNELQRSMQSYYQYLMKLGIRTYADIESLVDAWLIEYPNAFDKTQQRLFAKPSRRGRPNNAELTLLLEKVHEWKPNLTPQEKERIRKIYYYHRKSLTTLDMIEKFKNYVQMKSAASIEEETNQWAN
;
A
#
# COMPACT_ATOMS: atom_id res chain seq x y z
N MET A 1 7.73 -17.46 -32.46
CA MET A 1 6.88 -18.51 -31.84
C MET A 1 5.45 -18.00 -31.78
N LEU A 2 4.46 -18.74 -32.30
CA LEU A 2 3.06 -18.30 -32.28
C LEU A 2 2.54 -18.10 -30.84
N ALA A 3 1.71 -17.08 -30.63
CA ALA A 3 0.99 -16.87 -29.39
C ALA A 3 -0.10 -17.95 -29.22
N GLN A 4 -0.32 -18.45 -28.01
CA GLN A 4 -1.30 -19.50 -27.75
C GLN A 4 -2.73 -18.95 -27.56
N SER A 5 -2.86 -17.64 -27.35
CA SER A 5 -4.14 -16.96 -27.18
C SER A 5 -4.03 -15.47 -27.52
N SER A 6 -5.18 -14.83 -27.77
CA SER A 6 -5.27 -13.37 -27.91
C SER A 6 -4.75 -12.65 -26.66
N PHE A 7 -4.97 -13.21 -25.48
CA PHE A 7 -4.48 -12.70 -24.21
C PHE A 7 -2.96 -12.70 -24.10
N GLU A 8 -2.31 -13.79 -24.53
CA GLU A 8 -0.85 -13.87 -24.61
C GLU A 8 -0.32 -12.84 -25.61
N LEU A 9 -0.99 -12.68 -26.75
CA LEU A 9 -0.58 -11.70 -27.77
C LEU A 9 -0.67 -10.26 -27.25
N VAL A 10 -1.71 -9.92 -26.48
CA VAL A 10 -1.82 -8.61 -25.79
C VAL A 10 -0.70 -8.45 -24.77
N THR A 11 -0.34 -9.51 -24.04
CA THR A 11 0.78 -9.48 -23.08
C THR A 11 2.08 -9.17 -23.81
N ARG A 12 2.40 -9.88 -24.89
CA ARG A 12 3.61 -9.62 -25.69
C ARG A 12 3.64 -8.20 -26.26
N CYS A 13 2.51 -7.68 -26.73
CA CYS A 13 2.40 -6.28 -27.16
C CYS A 13 2.74 -5.31 -26.03
N TYR A 14 2.12 -5.51 -24.85
CA TYR A 14 2.37 -4.68 -23.68
C TYR A 14 3.85 -4.73 -23.25
N GLU A 15 4.46 -5.91 -23.29
CA GLU A 15 5.88 -6.10 -22.99
C GLU A 15 6.79 -5.40 -24.02
N HIS A 16 6.42 -5.46 -25.31
CA HIS A 16 7.17 -4.85 -26.42
C HIS A 16 7.19 -3.32 -26.34
N VAL A 17 6.05 -2.70 -26.01
CA VAL A 17 5.95 -1.23 -25.91
C VAL A 17 6.76 -0.70 -24.72
N ASN A 18 6.98 -1.53 -23.70
CA ASN A 18 7.88 -1.27 -22.57
C ASN A 18 7.66 0.10 -21.89
N ARG A 19 6.40 0.54 -21.85
CA ARG A 19 5.94 1.72 -21.12
C ARG A 19 4.53 1.49 -20.61
N LEU A 20 4.14 2.28 -19.62
CA LEU A 20 2.77 2.30 -19.13
C LEU A 20 1.87 2.92 -20.21
N LEU A 21 0.80 2.20 -20.56
CA LEU A 21 -0.23 2.64 -21.48
C LEU A 21 -1.56 2.61 -20.76
N ASP A 22 -2.36 3.66 -20.95
CA ASP A 22 -3.78 3.56 -20.60
C ASP A 22 -4.49 2.55 -21.53
N LYS A 23 -5.74 2.22 -21.19
CA LYS A 23 -6.52 1.23 -21.94
C LYS A 23 -6.66 1.58 -23.43
N GLU A 24 -6.86 2.85 -23.75
CA GLU A 24 -7.12 3.30 -25.13
C GLU A 24 -5.83 3.42 -25.94
N GLU A 25 -4.72 3.80 -25.29
CA GLU A 25 -3.38 3.74 -25.84
C GLU A 25 -2.95 2.30 -26.12
N LEU A 26 -3.25 1.36 -25.21
CA LEU A 26 -2.97 -0.06 -25.40
C LEU A 26 -3.75 -0.65 -26.58
N LYS A 27 -5.02 -0.27 -26.76
CA LYS A 27 -5.81 -0.68 -27.94
C LYS A 27 -5.15 -0.25 -29.26
N LYS A 28 -4.67 1.00 -29.33
CA LYS A 28 -3.98 1.52 -30.52
C LYS A 28 -2.62 0.83 -30.73
N ALA A 29 -1.86 0.65 -29.66
CA ALA A 29 -0.58 -0.04 -29.70
C ALA A 29 -0.73 -1.51 -30.11
N PHE A 30 -1.79 -2.17 -29.65
CA PHE A 30 -2.06 -3.58 -29.95
C PHE A 30 -2.31 -3.82 -31.44
N VAL A 31 -3.13 -2.98 -32.07
CA VAL A 31 -3.34 -3.05 -33.53
C VAL A 31 -2.03 -2.89 -34.28
N SER A 32 -1.25 -1.86 -33.94
CA SER A 32 0.03 -1.59 -34.60
C SER A 32 1.01 -2.75 -34.42
N PHE A 33 1.13 -3.27 -33.20
CA PHE A 33 1.99 -4.40 -32.89
C PHE A 33 1.62 -5.67 -33.67
N VAL A 34 0.33 -5.98 -33.82
CA VAL A 34 -0.10 -7.19 -34.53
C VAL A 34 0.25 -7.13 -36.01
N PHE A 35 0.03 -5.99 -36.66
CA PHE A 35 0.22 -5.86 -38.11
C PHE A 35 1.64 -5.43 -38.52
N GLU A 36 2.40 -4.79 -37.63
CA GLU A 36 3.78 -4.37 -37.91
C GLU A 36 4.79 -5.39 -37.38
N THR A 37 4.71 -5.74 -36.08
CA THR A 37 5.74 -6.57 -35.45
C THR A 37 5.42 -8.06 -35.53
N TYR A 38 4.22 -8.45 -35.11
CA TYR A 38 3.85 -9.86 -35.03
C TYR A 38 3.63 -10.48 -36.40
N GLN A 39 3.01 -9.74 -37.33
CA GLN A 39 2.85 -10.18 -38.71
C GLN A 39 4.21 -10.44 -39.37
N GLU A 40 5.20 -9.55 -39.21
CA GLU A 40 6.54 -9.77 -39.74
C GLU A 40 7.19 -11.05 -39.19
N GLU A 41 7.09 -11.29 -37.88
CA GLU A 41 7.61 -12.50 -37.23
C GLU A 41 6.99 -13.79 -37.81
N VAL A 42 5.66 -13.79 -37.96
CA VAL A 42 4.92 -14.96 -38.44
C VAL A 42 5.15 -15.18 -39.94
N VAL A 43 5.08 -14.12 -40.75
CA VAL A 43 5.28 -14.21 -42.20
C VAL A 43 6.68 -14.70 -42.53
N ALA A 44 7.70 -14.22 -41.81
CA ALA A 44 9.08 -14.66 -42.02
C ALA A 44 9.30 -16.15 -41.75
N SER A 45 8.51 -16.74 -40.85
CA SER A 45 8.69 -18.13 -40.40
C SER A 45 7.70 -19.12 -41.01
N TYR A 46 6.48 -18.68 -41.32
CA TYR A 46 5.33 -19.54 -41.66
C TYR A 46 4.54 -19.06 -42.89
N GLY A 47 4.80 -17.84 -43.38
CA GLY A 47 4.06 -17.25 -44.50
C GLY A 47 2.80 -16.47 -44.09
N LEU A 48 2.22 -15.76 -45.05
CA LEU A 48 1.08 -14.86 -44.83
C LEU A 48 -0.23 -15.61 -44.57
N ASP A 49 -0.48 -16.72 -45.25
CA ASP A 49 -1.69 -17.53 -45.04
C ASP A 49 -1.75 -18.06 -43.61
N ALA A 50 -0.60 -18.54 -43.09
CA ALA A 50 -0.47 -19.00 -41.71
C ALA A 50 -0.72 -17.88 -40.68
N PHE A 51 -0.43 -16.61 -41.00
CA PHE A 51 -0.75 -15.48 -40.12
C PHE A 51 -2.27 -15.28 -39.99
N HIS A 52 -3.01 -15.33 -41.10
CA HIS A 52 -4.46 -15.18 -41.09
C HIS A 52 -5.16 -16.36 -40.42
N GLU A 53 -4.76 -17.60 -40.73
CA GLU A 53 -5.26 -18.80 -40.05
C GLU A 53 -4.97 -18.75 -38.55
N HIS A 54 -3.80 -18.22 -38.18
CA HIS A 54 -3.45 -18.09 -36.77
C HIS A 54 -4.31 -17.04 -36.05
N LEU A 55 -4.55 -15.86 -36.64
CA LEU A 55 -5.47 -14.88 -36.07
C LEU A 55 -6.88 -15.46 -35.86
N GLU A 56 -7.34 -16.30 -36.79
CA GLU A 56 -8.61 -17.03 -36.64
C GLU A 56 -8.56 -18.01 -35.46
N SER A 57 -7.46 -18.76 -35.31
CA SER A 57 -7.27 -19.72 -34.23
C SER A 57 -7.32 -19.09 -32.83
N ILE A 58 -6.87 -17.84 -32.71
CA ILE A 58 -6.89 -17.06 -31.45
C ILE A 58 -8.09 -16.10 -31.35
N LYS A 59 -9.10 -16.26 -32.22
CA LYS A 59 -10.36 -15.50 -32.22
C LYS A 59 -10.20 -13.99 -32.43
N LEU A 60 -9.27 -13.59 -33.30
CA LEU A 60 -9.02 -12.20 -33.69
C LEU A 60 -9.41 -11.94 -35.16
N THR A 61 -10.60 -12.39 -35.57
CA THR A 61 -11.05 -12.35 -36.97
C THR A 61 -11.66 -11.00 -37.35
N ASN A 62 -12.43 -10.38 -36.47
CA ASN A 62 -13.12 -9.11 -36.71
C ASN A 62 -12.24 -7.89 -36.42
N CYS A 63 -10.91 -8.07 -36.45
CA CYS A 63 -9.89 -7.05 -36.23
C CYS A 63 -10.27 -6.10 -35.08
N ARG A 64 -10.76 -4.89 -35.41
CA ARG A 64 -11.02 -3.84 -34.42
C ARG A 64 -11.87 -4.30 -33.22
N LYS A 65 -12.96 -5.04 -33.45
CA LYS A 65 -13.84 -5.46 -32.35
C LYS A 65 -13.15 -6.47 -31.44
N ASP A 66 -12.57 -7.51 -32.02
CA ASP A 66 -11.97 -8.61 -31.27
C ASP A 66 -10.67 -8.18 -30.58
N PHE A 67 -9.93 -7.26 -31.19
CA PHE A 67 -8.72 -6.67 -30.63
C PHE A 67 -9.05 -5.78 -29.43
N ASP A 68 -10.08 -4.92 -29.56
CA ASP A 68 -10.54 -4.08 -28.45
C ASP A 68 -11.04 -4.96 -27.29
N THR A 69 -11.80 -6.03 -27.58
CA THR A 69 -12.23 -6.99 -26.56
C THR A 69 -11.06 -7.72 -25.89
N ALA A 70 -10.08 -8.20 -26.65
CA ALA A 70 -8.91 -8.88 -26.09
C ALA A 70 -8.10 -7.97 -25.16
N VAL A 71 -7.95 -6.69 -25.53
CA VAL A 71 -7.30 -5.69 -24.68
C VAL A 71 -8.14 -5.38 -23.45
N GLU A 72 -9.46 -5.27 -23.58
CA GLU A 72 -10.36 -5.04 -22.45
C GLU A 72 -10.34 -6.18 -21.44
N ASP A 73 -10.41 -7.42 -21.89
CA ASP A 73 -10.33 -8.61 -21.03
C ASP A 73 -8.98 -8.69 -20.31
N TRP A 74 -7.89 -8.40 -21.04
CA TRP A 74 -6.56 -8.35 -20.46
C TRP A 74 -6.44 -7.24 -19.41
N TYR A 75 -6.94 -6.04 -19.73
CA TYR A 75 -6.92 -4.88 -18.84
C TYR A 75 -7.77 -5.12 -17.60
N LEU A 76 -8.94 -5.76 -17.73
CA LEU A 76 -9.81 -6.10 -16.60
C LEU A 76 -9.14 -7.11 -15.66
N LEU A 77 -8.47 -8.13 -16.18
CA LEU A 77 -7.78 -9.12 -15.36
C LEU A 77 -6.50 -8.57 -14.70
N HIS A 78 -5.73 -7.75 -15.42
CA HIS A 78 -4.44 -7.23 -14.95
C HIS A 78 -4.53 -5.89 -14.21
N ILE A 79 -5.56 -5.09 -14.45
CA ILE A 79 -5.68 -3.73 -13.90
C ILE A 79 -7.06 -3.53 -13.25
N GLY A 80 -8.14 -4.04 -13.86
CA GLY A 80 -9.53 -3.78 -13.44
C GLY A 80 -10.13 -4.69 -12.36
N ASN A 81 -9.41 -5.71 -11.89
CA ASN A 81 -9.92 -6.60 -10.85
C ASN A 81 -9.70 -5.96 -9.46
N GLU A 82 -10.67 -5.16 -9.04
CA GLU A 82 -10.93 -4.84 -7.63
C GLU A 82 -11.35 -6.12 -6.90
N ARG A 83 -10.42 -7.06 -6.70
CA ARG A 83 -10.69 -8.14 -5.76
C ARG A 83 -10.82 -7.53 -4.36
N GLU A 84 -11.98 -7.79 -3.77
CA GLU A 84 -12.41 -7.48 -2.40
C GLU A 84 -11.25 -7.18 -1.45
N SER A 85 -11.19 -5.93 -0.97
CA SER A 85 -10.66 -5.58 0.35
C SER A 85 -9.32 -6.24 0.72
N ALA A 86 -8.34 -6.29 -0.18
CA ALA A 86 -6.97 -6.31 0.33
C ALA A 86 -6.78 -4.99 1.09
N CYS A 87 -6.33 -5.02 2.35
CA CYS A 87 -5.94 -3.83 3.09
C CYS A 87 -4.72 -3.18 2.41
N PHE A 88 -4.93 -2.56 1.24
CA PHE A 88 -3.91 -1.84 0.50
C PHE A 88 -3.33 -0.74 1.36
N HIS A 89 -4.16 -0.12 2.21
CA HIS A 89 -3.74 0.80 3.25
C HIS A 89 -2.62 0.23 4.14
N ASP A 90 -2.80 -0.98 4.70
CA ASP A 90 -1.80 -1.61 5.56
C ASP A 90 -0.49 -1.90 4.82
N ILE A 91 -0.59 -2.33 3.55
CA ILE A 91 0.57 -2.58 2.71
C ILE A 91 1.32 -1.26 2.45
N LEU A 92 0.62 -0.24 2.00
CA LEU A 92 1.17 1.08 1.69
C LEU A 92 1.81 1.72 2.93
N PHE A 93 1.14 1.67 4.08
CA PHE A 93 1.64 2.21 5.34
C PHE A 93 2.83 1.42 5.87
N SER A 94 2.84 0.09 5.65
CA SER A 94 4.01 -0.73 5.93
C SER A 94 5.22 -0.35 5.08
N LEU A 95 5.02 0.06 3.82
CA LEU A 95 6.10 0.50 2.94
C LEU A 95 6.71 1.83 3.40
N VAL A 96 5.87 2.80 3.79
CA VAL A 96 6.36 4.06 4.37
C VAL A 96 7.13 3.81 5.67
N ARG A 97 6.61 2.92 6.54
CA ARG A 97 7.30 2.50 7.75
C ARG A 97 8.64 1.81 7.45
N GLU A 98 8.68 0.91 6.46
CA GLU A 98 9.92 0.23 6.03
C GLU A 98 10.95 1.23 5.54
N ALA A 99 10.54 2.25 4.77
CA ALA A 99 11.42 3.31 4.31
C ALA A 99 12.04 4.09 5.49
N ILE A 100 11.24 4.50 6.47
CA ILE A 100 11.72 5.22 7.66
C ILE A 100 12.70 4.37 8.47
N VAL A 101 12.37 3.10 8.70
CA VAL A 101 13.22 2.18 9.47
C VAL A 101 14.54 1.90 8.76
N THR A 102 14.50 1.78 7.43
CA THR A 102 15.68 1.44 6.62
C THR A 102 16.59 2.65 6.45
N TYR A 103 16.03 3.80 6.12
CA TYR A 103 16.79 4.99 5.70
C TYR A 103 16.87 6.08 6.76
N HIS A 104 16.13 5.97 7.87
CA HIS A 104 16.13 6.93 8.98
C HIS A 104 15.82 8.36 8.53
N SER A 105 14.84 8.50 7.63
CA SER A 105 14.44 9.78 7.04
C SER A 105 14.17 10.84 8.12
N GLY A 106 14.77 12.03 8.02
CA GLY A 106 14.66 13.12 8.98
C GLY A 106 13.65 14.20 8.60
N SER A 107 13.10 14.15 7.38
CA SER A 107 12.13 15.12 6.86
C SER A 107 11.15 14.46 5.88
N ARG A 108 10.09 15.21 5.53
CA ARG A 108 9.10 14.79 4.54
C ARG A 108 9.74 14.52 3.19
N GLU A 109 10.60 15.43 2.72
CA GLU A 109 11.28 15.34 1.42
C GLU A 109 12.22 14.13 1.37
N GLU A 110 12.94 13.88 2.47
CA GLU A 110 13.77 12.69 2.62
C GLU A 110 12.92 11.41 2.58
N LEU A 111 11.78 11.41 3.27
CA LEU A 111 10.88 10.26 3.30
C LEU A 111 10.29 9.96 1.91
N ILE A 112 9.85 10.96 1.15
CA ILE A 112 9.35 10.77 -0.21
C ILE A 112 10.43 10.15 -1.10
N ARG A 113 11.66 10.69 -1.03
CA ARG A 113 12.81 10.15 -1.76
C ARG A 113 13.09 8.71 -1.36
N ASP A 114 13.05 8.40 -0.07
CA ASP A 114 13.39 7.09 0.47
C ASP A 114 12.30 6.04 0.16
N VAL A 115 11.02 6.42 0.17
CA VAL A 115 9.90 5.58 -0.33
C VAL A 115 10.05 5.35 -1.82
N THR A 116 10.34 6.40 -2.60
CA THR A 116 10.59 6.27 -4.04
C THR A 116 11.73 5.28 -4.30
N LYS A 117 12.83 5.40 -3.55
CA LYS A 117 13.97 4.50 -3.64
C LYS A 117 13.59 3.06 -3.27
N LEU A 118 12.79 2.85 -2.23
CA LEU A 118 12.31 1.52 -1.82
C LEU A 118 11.47 0.85 -2.92
N LEU A 119 10.64 1.62 -3.63
CA LEU A 119 9.74 1.14 -4.69
C LEU A 119 10.45 0.93 -6.03
N THR A 120 11.52 1.66 -6.34
CA THR A 120 12.16 1.60 -7.66
C THR A 120 13.49 0.85 -7.67
N SER A 121 14.17 0.72 -6.53
CA SER A 121 15.45 0.01 -6.48
C SER A 121 15.26 -1.48 -6.76
N PRO A 122 16.13 -2.12 -7.54
CA PRO A 122 16.04 -3.57 -7.81
C PRO A 122 16.34 -4.45 -6.58
N THR A 123 16.53 -3.83 -5.42
CA THR A 123 16.83 -4.45 -4.12
C THR A 123 15.67 -4.20 -3.14
N GLY A 124 15.64 -4.92 -2.02
CA GLY A 124 14.60 -4.70 -1.00
C GLY A 124 13.21 -5.14 -1.46
N PHE A 125 12.25 -4.22 -1.53
CA PHE A 125 10.84 -4.54 -1.80
C PHE A 125 10.61 -5.15 -3.19
N VAL A 126 11.22 -4.60 -4.24
CA VAL A 126 11.15 -5.15 -5.60
C VAL A 126 11.69 -6.58 -5.64
N ALA A 127 12.83 -6.84 -4.99
CA ALA A 127 13.45 -8.16 -4.93
C ALA A 127 12.59 -9.16 -4.14
N LYS A 128 12.05 -8.76 -2.98
CA LYS A 128 11.12 -9.58 -2.19
C LYS A 128 9.88 -9.96 -3.01
N TRP A 129 9.29 -8.99 -3.70
CA TRP A 129 8.10 -9.22 -4.52
C TRP A 129 8.36 -10.14 -5.73
N LYS A 130 9.55 -10.01 -6.36
CA LYS A 130 9.96 -10.87 -7.47
C LYS A 130 10.26 -12.32 -7.05
N ASN A 131 10.94 -12.49 -5.93
CA ASN A 131 11.47 -13.79 -5.50
C ASN A 131 10.39 -14.81 -5.13
N GLU A 132 9.17 -14.38 -4.82
CA GLU A 132 8.10 -15.30 -4.48
C GLU A 132 7.59 -16.09 -5.71
N LEU A 133 7.69 -15.55 -6.93
CA LEU A 133 7.00 -16.11 -8.12
C LEU A 133 7.69 -15.89 -9.49
N GLN A 134 8.98 -15.53 -9.55
CA GLN A 134 9.71 -15.28 -10.83
C GLN A 134 9.04 -14.23 -11.72
N ARG A 135 8.49 -13.17 -11.10
CA ARG A 135 7.67 -12.17 -11.79
C ARG A 135 8.53 -11.13 -12.53
N SER A 136 8.04 -10.64 -13.69
CA SER A 136 8.73 -9.62 -14.48
C SER A 136 8.67 -8.23 -13.82
N MET A 137 9.55 -7.29 -14.22
CA MET A 137 9.46 -5.89 -13.77
C MET A 137 8.14 -5.23 -14.20
N GLN A 138 7.59 -5.60 -15.35
CA GLN A 138 6.32 -5.06 -15.82
C GLN A 138 5.16 -5.50 -14.92
N SER A 139 5.14 -6.77 -14.51
CA SER A 139 4.16 -7.25 -13.52
C SER A 139 4.31 -6.54 -12.19
N TYR A 140 5.52 -6.11 -11.82
CA TYR A 140 5.75 -5.32 -10.60
C TYR A 140 5.14 -3.92 -10.70
N TYR A 141 5.33 -3.21 -11.82
CA TYR A 141 4.70 -1.91 -12.02
C TYR A 141 3.17 -2.00 -12.08
N GLN A 142 2.63 -3.05 -12.71
CA GLN A 142 1.18 -3.34 -12.65
C GLN A 142 0.71 -3.55 -11.22
N TYR A 143 1.49 -4.26 -10.40
CA TYR A 143 1.17 -4.43 -8.99
C TYR A 143 1.17 -3.10 -8.23
N LEU A 144 2.13 -2.20 -8.47
CA LEU A 144 2.12 -0.86 -7.88
C LEU A 144 0.88 -0.04 -8.31
N MET A 145 0.44 -0.16 -9.57
CA MET A 145 -0.79 0.45 -10.04
C MET A 145 -2.01 -0.08 -9.28
N LYS A 146 -2.09 -1.39 -9.03
CA LYS A 146 -3.16 -1.99 -8.20
C LYS A 146 -3.13 -1.47 -6.76
N LEU A 147 -1.95 -1.14 -6.24
CA LEU A 147 -1.82 -0.50 -4.93
C LEU A 147 -2.18 1.01 -4.95
N GLY A 148 -2.40 1.60 -6.13
CA GLY A 148 -2.70 3.03 -6.28
C GLY A 148 -1.47 3.92 -6.52
N ILE A 149 -0.26 3.36 -6.65
CA ILE A 149 0.97 4.12 -6.92
C ILE A 149 1.22 4.15 -8.42
N ARG A 150 0.87 5.24 -9.10
CA ARG A 150 1.01 5.40 -10.56
C ARG A 150 1.99 6.51 -10.92
N THR A 151 2.10 7.51 -10.06
CA THR A 151 2.86 8.73 -10.28
C THR A 151 3.66 9.10 -9.04
N TYR A 152 4.61 10.02 -9.20
CA TYR A 152 5.33 10.60 -8.06
C TYR A 152 4.37 11.28 -7.08
N ALA A 153 3.33 11.96 -7.57
CA ALA A 153 2.31 12.62 -6.75
C ALA A 153 1.52 11.63 -5.87
N ASP A 154 1.31 10.38 -6.33
CA ASP A 154 0.68 9.35 -5.50
C ASP A 154 1.60 8.96 -4.31
N ILE A 155 2.93 8.98 -4.51
CA ILE A 155 3.91 8.74 -3.43
C ILE A 155 3.90 9.90 -2.43
N GLU A 156 3.86 11.14 -2.90
CA GLU A 156 3.75 12.32 -2.03
C GLU A 156 2.48 12.25 -1.18
N SER A 157 1.34 11.96 -1.82
CA SER A 157 0.04 11.82 -1.14
C SER A 157 0.03 10.69 -0.11
N LEU A 158 0.68 9.56 -0.41
CA LEU A 158 0.86 8.47 0.54
C LEU A 158 1.67 8.91 1.77
N VAL A 159 2.79 9.61 1.55
CA VAL A 159 3.61 10.12 2.66
C VAL A 159 2.83 11.12 3.49
N ASP A 160 2.09 12.03 2.86
CA ASP A 160 1.26 13.02 3.56
C ASP A 160 0.18 12.36 4.41
N ALA A 161 -0.55 11.40 3.86
CA ALA A 161 -1.55 10.64 4.60
C ALA A 161 -0.93 9.90 5.81
N TRP A 162 0.24 9.31 5.62
CA TRP A 162 0.94 8.60 6.70
C TRP A 162 1.45 9.56 7.78
N LEU A 163 1.91 10.76 7.43
CA LEU A 163 2.36 11.78 8.38
C LEU A 163 1.21 12.41 9.17
N ILE A 164 -0.02 12.43 8.63
CA ILE A 164 -1.21 12.81 9.40
C ILE A 164 -1.43 11.84 10.57
N GLU A 165 -1.26 10.53 10.33
CA GLU A 165 -1.37 9.52 11.40
C GLU A 165 -0.15 9.50 12.34
N TYR A 166 1.04 9.86 11.83
CA TYR A 166 2.29 9.84 12.59
C TYR A 166 3.03 11.19 12.52
N PRO A 167 2.52 12.25 13.16
CA PRO A 167 3.11 13.59 13.08
C PRO A 167 4.53 13.68 13.66
N ASN A 168 4.88 12.76 14.57
CA ASN A 168 6.21 12.68 15.19
C ASN A 168 7.12 11.65 14.51
N ALA A 169 6.85 11.27 13.25
CA ALA A 169 7.57 10.21 12.55
C ALA A 169 9.09 10.38 12.46
N PHE A 170 9.56 11.63 12.48
CA PHE A 170 10.98 11.98 12.41
C PHE A 170 11.68 12.00 13.77
N ASP A 171 10.94 11.84 14.87
CA ASP A 171 11.55 11.71 16.18
C ASP A 171 12.30 10.37 16.29
N LYS A 172 13.54 10.43 16.76
CA LYS A 172 14.41 9.25 16.96
C LYS A 172 13.76 8.22 17.87
N THR A 173 12.96 8.66 18.85
CA THR A 173 12.23 7.73 19.72
C THR A 173 11.17 6.98 18.92
N GLN A 174 10.33 7.69 18.16
CA GLN A 174 9.30 7.13 17.28
C GLN A 174 9.89 6.18 16.23
N GLN A 175 10.99 6.55 15.58
CA GLN A 175 11.67 5.69 14.59
C GLN A 175 12.17 4.37 15.20
N ARG A 176 12.68 4.41 16.43
CA ARG A 176 13.04 3.19 17.17
C ARG A 176 11.82 2.32 17.50
N LEU A 177 10.62 2.89 17.62
CA LEU A 177 9.38 2.12 17.78
C LEU A 177 9.05 1.38 16.49
N PHE A 178 9.16 2.06 15.35
CA PHE A 178 8.91 1.47 14.04
C PHE A 178 9.86 0.31 13.71
N ALA A 179 11.12 0.38 14.16
CA ALA A 179 12.14 -0.64 13.88
C ALA A 179 11.93 -1.97 14.63
N LYS A 180 11.09 -2.00 15.67
CA LYS A 180 10.88 -3.22 16.49
C LYS A 180 9.80 -4.13 15.87
N PRO A 181 10.07 -5.43 15.67
CA PRO A 181 9.06 -6.35 15.13
C PRO A 181 7.90 -6.52 16.10
N SER A 182 6.69 -6.59 15.56
CA SER A 182 5.46 -6.90 16.31
C SER A 182 5.53 -8.34 16.84
N ARG A 183 6.07 -8.54 18.06
CA ARG A 183 6.17 -9.89 18.66
C ARG A 183 4.76 -10.44 18.91
N ARG A 184 4.48 -11.65 18.41
CA ARG A 184 3.26 -12.40 18.77
C ARG A 184 3.24 -12.66 20.28
N GLY A 185 2.12 -12.36 20.92
CA GLY A 185 1.81 -12.78 22.30
C GLY A 185 2.14 -11.79 23.42
N ARG A 186 3.15 -10.91 23.27
CA ARG A 186 3.44 -9.86 24.26
C ARG A 186 3.29 -8.48 23.60
N PRO A 187 2.32 -7.66 24.02
CA PRO A 187 2.13 -6.32 23.46
C PRO A 187 3.43 -5.52 23.53
N ASN A 188 3.69 -4.71 22.50
CA ASN A 188 4.89 -3.89 22.43
C ASN A 188 4.84 -2.89 23.60
N ASN A 189 5.79 -2.99 24.53
CA ASN A 189 5.91 -2.05 25.65
C ASN A 189 6.04 -0.61 25.17
N ALA A 190 6.48 -0.41 23.93
CA ALA A 190 6.93 0.86 23.41
C ALA A 190 5.77 1.77 22.92
N GLU A 191 4.69 1.22 22.34
CA GLU A 191 3.44 1.97 22.07
C GLU A 191 2.74 2.35 23.37
N LEU A 192 2.75 1.45 24.35
CA LEU A 192 2.28 1.73 25.70
C LEU A 192 3.16 2.79 26.39
N THR A 193 4.48 2.76 26.18
CA THR A 193 5.41 3.79 26.67
C THR A 193 5.10 5.13 26.03
N LEU A 194 4.91 5.20 24.71
CA LEU A 194 4.54 6.44 24.02
C LEU A 194 3.19 6.98 24.52
N LEU A 195 2.20 6.09 24.69
CA LEU A 195 0.92 6.46 25.28
C LEU A 195 1.10 7.02 26.70
N LEU A 196 1.93 6.38 27.52
CA LEU A 196 2.25 6.84 28.87
C LEU A 196 3.01 8.17 28.87
N GLU A 197 3.95 8.39 27.94
CA GLU A 197 4.69 9.64 27.76
C GLU A 197 3.77 10.78 27.37
N LYS A 198 2.92 10.58 26.36
CA LYS A 198 1.92 11.58 25.93
C LYS A 198 0.89 11.89 27.03
N VAL A 199 0.50 10.90 27.82
CA VAL A 199 -0.36 11.14 28.99
C VAL A 199 0.42 11.86 30.09
N HIS A 200 1.71 11.59 30.26
CA HIS A 200 2.57 12.26 31.24
C HIS A 200 2.79 13.74 30.90
N GLU A 201 2.86 14.10 29.62
CA GLU A 201 2.86 15.50 29.15
C GLU A 201 1.61 16.26 29.64
N TRP A 202 0.45 15.59 29.66
CA TRP A 202 -0.80 16.18 30.12
C TRP A 202 -0.97 16.14 31.65
N LYS A 203 -0.64 15.01 32.28
CA LYS A 203 -0.71 14.79 33.73
C LYS A 203 0.57 14.10 34.21
N PRO A 204 1.56 14.86 34.72
CA PRO A 204 2.85 14.30 35.13
C PRO A 204 2.71 13.28 36.28
N ASN A 205 1.86 13.57 37.26
CA ASN A 205 1.70 12.75 38.45
C ASN A 205 0.52 11.77 38.34
N LEU A 206 0.74 10.66 37.62
CA LEU A 206 -0.23 9.58 37.52
C LEU A 206 -0.20 8.66 38.76
N THR A 207 -1.37 8.43 39.35
CA THR A 207 -1.56 7.45 40.41
C THR A 207 -1.39 6.00 39.90
N PRO A 208 -1.13 5.01 40.77
CA PRO A 208 -1.05 3.60 40.37
C PRO A 208 -2.32 3.10 39.65
N GLN A 209 -3.50 3.55 40.09
CA GLN A 209 -4.78 3.20 39.47
C GLN A 209 -4.92 3.80 38.06
N GLU A 210 -4.49 5.04 37.87
CA GLU A 210 -4.50 5.72 36.57
C GLU A 210 -3.51 5.06 35.59
N LYS A 211 -2.30 4.72 36.06
CA LYS A 211 -1.31 3.96 35.25
C LYS A 211 -1.89 2.63 34.78
N GLU A 212 -2.58 1.91 35.66
CA GLU A 212 -3.22 0.64 35.30
C GLU A 212 -4.41 0.84 34.35
N ARG A 213 -5.16 1.94 34.51
CA ARG A 213 -6.26 2.28 33.59
C ARG A 213 -5.75 2.55 32.17
N ILE A 214 -4.65 3.28 32.02
CA ILE A 214 -4.00 3.52 30.70
C ILE A 214 -3.60 2.20 30.07
N ARG A 215 -2.98 1.29 30.82
CA ARG A 215 -2.63 -0.06 30.33
C ARG A 215 -3.85 -0.83 29.85
N LYS A 216 -4.95 -0.81 30.62
CA LYS A 216 -6.20 -1.45 30.22
C LYS A 216 -6.75 -0.85 28.93
N ILE A 217 -6.82 0.49 28.83
CA ILE A 217 -7.29 1.18 27.62
C ILE A 217 -6.46 0.73 26.41
N TYR A 218 -5.13 0.73 26.53
CA TYR A 218 -4.24 0.24 25.49
C TYR A 218 -4.55 -1.21 25.11
N TYR A 219 -4.61 -2.14 26.06
CA TYR A 219 -4.82 -3.56 25.73
C TYR A 219 -6.18 -3.86 25.12
N TYR A 220 -7.24 -3.18 25.57
CA TYR A 220 -8.58 -3.35 25.03
C TYR A 220 -8.79 -2.69 23.67
N HIS A 221 -8.06 -1.60 23.38
CA HIS A 221 -8.35 -0.76 22.22
C HIS A 221 -7.22 -0.59 21.21
N ARG A 222 -6.03 -1.18 21.42
CA ARG A 222 -4.88 -1.09 20.50
C ARG A 222 -5.15 -1.53 19.05
N LYS A 223 -6.25 -2.25 18.78
CA LYS A 223 -6.63 -2.69 17.42
C LYS A 223 -7.77 -1.85 16.82
N SER A 224 -8.39 -0.99 17.61
CA SER A 224 -9.64 -0.31 17.24
C SER A 224 -9.64 1.19 17.46
N LEU A 225 -8.67 1.74 18.20
CA LEU A 225 -8.53 3.16 18.46
C LEU A 225 -7.11 3.62 18.12
N THR A 226 -6.98 4.89 17.71
CA THR A 226 -5.66 5.53 17.57
C THR A 226 -5.08 5.88 18.94
N THR A 227 -3.79 6.24 18.99
CA THR A 227 -3.16 6.72 20.24
C THR A 227 -3.86 7.96 20.78
N LEU A 228 -4.31 8.87 19.90
CA LEU A 228 -5.03 10.08 20.31
C LEU A 228 -6.38 9.74 20.94
N ASP A 229 -7.17 8.87 20.30
CA ASP A 229 -8.47 8.43 20.84
C ASP A 229 -8.31 7.73 22.19
N MET A 230 -7.24 6.95 22.37
CA MET A 230 -6.92 6.32 23.64
C MET A 230 -6.55 7.34 24.72
N ILE A 231 -5.85 8.42 24.37
CA ILE A 231 -5.56 9.54 25.29
C ILE A 231 -6.85 10.26 25.68
N GLU A 232 -7.72 10.57 24.73
CA GLU A 232 -9.00 11.22 25.01
C GLU A 232 -9.88 10.35 25.93
N LYS A 233 -9.96 9.05 25.66
CA LYS A 233 -10.67 8.11 26.51
C LYS A 233 -10.12 8.08 27.94
N PHE A 234 -8.81 8.21 28.10
CA PHE A 234 -8.19 8.34 29.41
C PHE A 234 -8.49 9.69 30.08
N LYS A 235 -8.42 10.80 29.35
CA LYS A 235 -8.78 12.14 29.86
C LYS A 235 -10.22 12.16 30.38
N ASN A 236 -11.15 11.60 29.64
CA ASN A 236 -12.56 11.50 30.04
C ASN A 236 -12.72 10.70 31.34
N TYR A 237 -12.00 9.57 31.47
CA TYR A 237 -12.02 8.79 32.71
C TYR A 237 -11.52 9.60 33.92
N VAL A 238 -10.43 10.34 33.78
CA VAL A 238 -9.88 11.17 34.87
C VAL A 238 -10.84 12.30 35.23
N GLN A 239 -11.43 12.98 34.24
CA GLN A 239 -12.39 14.06 34.44
C GLN A 239 -13.66 13.58 35.16
N MET A 240 -14.21 12.43 34.76
CA MET A 240 -15.38 11.84 35.42
C MET A 240 -15.07 11.44 36.86
N LYS A 241 -13.87 10.91 37.13
CA LYS A 241 -13.44 10.56 38.48
C LYS A 241 -13.26 11.80 39.36
N SER A 242 -12.69 12.88 38.83
CA SER A 242 -12.56 14.14 39.56
C SER A 242 -13.91 14.79 39.87
N ALA A 243 -14.88 14.71 38.96
CA ALA A 243 -16.23 15.22 39.19
C ALA A 243 -16.96 14.43 40.29
N ALA A 244 -16.87 13.10 40.26
CA ALA A 244 -17.46 12.24 41.29
C ALA A 244 -16.86 12.47 42.69
N SER A 245 -15.54 12.70 42.80
CA SER A 245 -14.91 13.03 44.09
C SER A 245 -15.32 14.40 44.64
N ILE A 246 -15.60 15.38 43.78
CA ILE A 246 -16.07 16.71 44.21
C ILE A 246 -17.51 16.63 44.72
N GLU A 247 -18.38 15.85 44.06
CA GLU A 247 -19.76 15.61 44.53
C GLU A 247 -19.79 14.88 45.89
N GLU A 248 -18.90 13.90 46.11
CA GLU A 248 -18.78 13.20 47.40
C GLU A 248 -18.30 14.13 48.53
N GLU A 249 -17.33 15.01 48.28
CA GLU A 249 -16.87 15.98 49.27
C GLU A 249 -17.95 17.03 49.59
N THR A 250 -18.66 17.54 48.59
CA THR A 250 -19.76 18.50 48.84
C THR A 250 -20.92 17.90 49.64
N ASN A 251 -21.23 16.62 49.45
CA ASN A 251 -22.27 15.92 50.21
C ASN A 251 -21.83 15.53 51.63
N GLN A 252 -20.53 15.38 51.89
CA GLN A 252 -19.99 15.18 53.25
C GLN A 252 -19.99 16.46 54.08
N TRP A 253 -19.96 17.63 53.45
CA TRP A 253 -20.01 18.93 54.14
C TRP A 253 -21.45 19.48 54.27
N ALA A 254 -22.42 18.84 53.60
CA ALA A 254 -23.83 19.19 53.64
C ALA A 254 -24.67 18.30 54.60
N ASN A 255 -24.04 17.33 55.27
CA ASN A 255 -24.61 16.51 56.36
C ASN A 255 -23.89 16.80 57.68
#